data_AF-A0A0D6PXP8-F1
#
_entry.id   AF-A0A0D6PXP8-F1
#
_cell.length_a   1.000
_cell.length_b   1.000
_cell.length_c   1.000
_cell.angle_alpha   90.00
_cell.angle_beta   90.00
_cell.angle_gamma   90.00
#
_symmetry.space_group_name_H-M   'P 1'
#
loop_
_entity.id
_entity.type
_entity.pdbx_description
1 polymer ?
#
loop_
_entity_poly.entity_id
_entity_poly.type
_entity_poly.pdbx_seq_one_letter_code
_entity_poly.pdbx_strand_id
1 'polypeptide(L)'
;MQLGKIMKRVMGATIPPALFIGLTAYFGWNVMRGEHGLHSYAAQLHLLDEARSAQKDAAAEQEVWLRRVRGLKEGALDTDLLDERARSMQNLARQDEIVVPYGEHDHLY
;
A
#
# COMPACT_ATOMS: atom_id res chain seq x y z
N MET A 1 -74.65 -7.03 9.46
CA MET A 1 -73.25 -6.72 9.88
C MET A 1 -72.25 -7.78 9.36
N GLN A 2 -72.13 -7.97 8.04
CA GLN A 2 -71.19 -8.94 7.46
C GLN A 2 -69.96 -8.29 6.79
N LEU A 3 -70.07 -7.05 6.28
CA LEU A 3 -68.96 -6.31 5.65
C LEU A 3 -67.75 -6.12 6.59
N GLY A 4 -67.99 -5.74 7.84
CA GLY A 4 -66.89 -5.49 8.80
C GLY A 4 -66.07 -6.74 9.13
N LYS A 5 -66.67 -7.94 9.10
CA LYS A 5 -65.97 -9.20 9.35
C LYS A 5 -65.11 -9.61 8.14
N ILE A 6 -65.58 -9.35 6.92
CA ILE A 6 -64.83 -9.62 5.69
C ILE A 6 -63.66 -8.66 5.57
N MET A 7 -63.87 -7.36 5.79
CA MET A 7 -62.79 -6.36 5.83
C MET A 7 -61.71 -6.73 6.85
N LYS A 8 -62.09 -7.12 8.07
CA LYS A 8 -61.13 -7.52 9.11
C LYS A 8 -60.31 -8.76 8.73
N ARG A 9 -60.90 -9.69 7.98
CA ARG A 9 -60.24 -10.91 7.51
C ARG A 9 -59.28 -10.63 6.35
N VAL A 10 -59.68 -9.78 5.41
CA VAL A 10 -58.83 -9.35 4.28
C VAL A 10 -57.68 -8.49 4.79
N MET A 11 -57.93 -7.56 5.72
CA MET A 11 -56.87 -6.74 6.30
C MET A 11 -55.82 -7.59 7.03
N GLY A 12 -56.27 -8.57 7.82
CA GLY A 12 -55.36 -9.50 8.52
C GLY A 12 -54.56 -10.40 7.58
N ALA A 13 -55.08 -10.71 6.38
CA ALA A 13 -54.40 -11.55 5.40
C ALA A 13 -53.46 -10.77 4.47
N THR A 14 -53.78 -9.52 4.14
CA THR A 14 -53.04 -8.73 3.14
C THR A 14 -51.98 -7.82 3.76
N ILE A 15 -52.17 -7.37 5.01
CA ILE A 15 -51.18 -6.52 5.71
C ILE A 15 -49.82 -7.23 5.88
N PRO A 16 -49.75 -8.49 6.36
CA PRO A 16 -48.46 -9.13 6.59
C PRO A 16 -47.63 -9.29 5.30
N PRO A 17 -48.18 -9.82 4.18
CA PRO A 17 -47.44 -9.90 2.92
C PRO A 17 -46.96 -8.55 2.40
N ALA A 18 -47.80 -7.51 2.49
CA ALA A 18 -47.44 -6.17 2.04
C ALA A 18 -46.29 -5.57 2.87
N LEU A 19 -46.29 -5.78 4.19
CA LEU A 19 -45.19 -5.38 5.06
C LEU A 19 -43.90 -6.13 4.73
N PHE A 20 -43.97 -7.44 4.50
CA PHE A 20 -42.80 -8.23 4.09
C PHE A 20 -42.20 -7.73 2.78
N ILE A 21 -43.03 -7.46 1.76
CA ILE A 21 -42.58 -6.90 0.47
C ILE A 21 -41.93 -5.53 0.68
N GLY A 22 -42.54 -4.65 1.48
CA GLY A 22 -41.98 -3.33 1.78
C GLY A 22 -40.64 -3.42 2.51
N LEU A 23 -40.52 -4.35 3.46
CA LEU A 23 -39.28 -4.61 4.18
C LEU A 23 -38.18 -5.14 3.24
N THR A 24 -38.51 -6.10 2.37
CA THR A 24 -37.58 -6.63 1.36
C THR A 24 -37.12 -5.55 0.39
N ALA A 25 -38.02 -4.66 -0.06
CA ALA A 25 -37.66 -3.53 -0.91
C ALA A 25 -36.73 -2.54 -0.19
N TYR A 26 -37.02 -2.22 1.07
CA TYR A 26 -36.18 -1.35 1.90
C TYR A 26 -34.77 -1.93 2.11
N PHE A 27 -34.68 -3.21 2.43
CA PHE A 27 -33.40 -3.91 2.59
C PHE A 27 -32.65 -4.03 1.25
N GLY A 28 -33.32 -4.38 0.16
CA GLY A 28 -32.70 -4.45 -1.17
C GLY A 28 -32.12 -3.10 -1.61
N TRP A 29 -32.83 -2.01 -1.34
CA TRP A 29 -32.35 -0.65 -1.62
C TRP A 29 -31.17 -0.25 -0.72
N ASN A 30 -31.21 -0.62 0.57
CA ASN A 30 -30.12 -0.37 1.51
C ASN A 30 -28.85 -1.14 1.13
N VAL A 31 -28.94 -2.36 0.62
CA VAL A 31 -27.76 -3.13 0.17
C VAL A 31 -27.03 -2.43 -0.98
N MET A 32 -27.76 -1.69 -1.83
CA MET A 32 -27.15 -0.91 -2.91
C MET A 32 -26.54 0.42 -2.45
N ARG A 33 -27.10 1.08 -1.43
CA ARG A 33 -26.67 2.43 -0.99
C ARG A 33 -26.03 2.54 0.38
N GLY A 34 -25.91 1.43 1.11
CA GLY A 34 -25.27 1.41 2.41
C GLY A 34 -23.76 1.66 2.29
N GLU A 35 -23.16 2.24 3.33
CA GLU A 35 -21.71 2.43 3.47
C GLU A 35 -20.90 1.12 3.39
N HIS A 36 -21.56 -0.04 3.51
CA HIS A 36 -20.97 -1.39 3.39
C HIS A 36 -21.57 -2.16 2.20
N GLY A 37 -22.20 -1.44 1.26
CA GLY A 37 -22.72 -2.02 0.03
C GLY A 37 -21.62 -2.58 -0.85
N LEU A 38 -22.00 -3.37 -1.85
CA LEU A 38 -21.07 -4.13 -2.70
C LEU A 38 -19.97 -3.27 -3.34
N HIS A 39 -20.28 -2.01 -3.68
CA HIS A 39 -19.32 -1.06 -4.24
C HIS A 39 -18.28 -0.58 -3.23
N SER A 40 -18.69 -0.28 -2.00
CA SER A 40 -17.78 0.14 -0.92
C SER A 40 -16.81 -0.99 -0.56
N TYR A 41 -17.28 -2.23 -0.56
CA TYR A 41 -16.45 -3.40 -0.31
C TYR A 41 -15.38 -3.59 -1.39
N ALA A 42 -15.75 -3.44 -2.67
CA ALA A 42 -14.79 -3.47 -3.77
C ALA A 42 -13.75 -2.35 -3.68
N ALA A 43 -14.18 -1.13 -3.34
CA ALA A 43 -13.26 -0.01 -3.14
C ALA A 43 -12.31 -0.22 -1.96
N GLN A 44 -12.81 -0.75 -0.84
CA GLN A 44 -11.99 -1.09 0.33
C GLN A 44 -10.98 -2.19 0.02
N LEU A 45 -11.36 -3.21 -0.75
CA LEU A 45 -10.43 -4.25 -1.21
C LEU A 45 -9.32 -3.66 -2.09
N HIS A 46 -9.66 -2.74 -3.00
CA HIS A 46 -8.66 -2.06 -3.82
C HIS A 46 -7.70 -1.23 -2.97
N LEU A 47 -8.21 -0.43 -2.03
CA LEU A 47 -7.37 0.35 -1.11
C LEU A 47 -6.47 -0.54 -0.24
N LEU A 48 -6.97 -1.71 0.17
CA LEU A 48 -6.19 -2.67 0.94
C LEU A 48 -5.07 -3.30 0.11
N ASP A 49 -5.32 -3.57 -1.17
CA ASP A 49 -4.27 -4.07 -2.07
C ASP A 49 -3.21 -3.00 -2.35
N GLU A 50 -3.62 -1.76 -2.61
CA GLU A 50 -2.74 -0.61 -2.78
C GLU A 50 -1.87 -0.36 -1.54
N ALA A 51 -2.47 -0.37 -0.35
CA ALA A 51 -1.75 -0.22 0.91
C ALA A 51 -0.73 -1.35 1.14
N ARG A 52 -1.07 -2.59 0.75
CA ARG A 52 -0.14 -3.73 0.83
C ARG A 52 1.02 -3.58 -0.15
N SER A 53 0.78 -3.08 -1.37
CA SER A 53 1.85 -2.81 -2.33
C SER A 53 2.79 -1.73 -1.78
N ALA A 54 2.24 -0.61 -1.33
CA ALA A 54 3.01 0.49 -0.75
C ALA A 54 3.83 0.04 0.47
N GLN A 55 3.28 -0.83 1.32
CA GLN A 55 4.00 -1.39 2.45
C GLN A 55 5.20 -2.25 2.00
N LYS A 56 5.05 -3.08 0.96
CA LYS A 56 6.14 -3.90 0.43
C LYS A 56 7.25 -3.03 -0.16
N ASP A 57 6.88 -2.00 -0.92
CA ASP A 57 7.84 -1.09 -1.54
C ASP A 57 8.62 -0.32 -0.46
N ALA A 58 7.92 0.22 0.55
CA ALA A 58 8.55 0.90 1.68
C ALA A 58 9.48 -0.03 2.47
N ALA A 59 9.09 -1.29 2.69
CA ALA A 59 9.93 -2.26 3.37
C ALA A 59 11.20 -2.59 2.56
N ALA A 60 11.08 -2.77 1.24
CA ALA A 60 12.21 -3.00 0.36
C ALA A 60 13.17 -1.81 0.36
N GLU A 61 12.65 -0.59 0.31
CA GLU A 61 13.46 0.63 0.40
C GLU A 61 14.17 0.73 1.76
N GLN A 62 13.44 0.46 2.84
CA GLN A 62 13.99 0.44 4.19
C GLN A 62 15.15 -0.55 4.31
N GLU A 63 15.05 -1.75 3.72
CA GLU A 63 16.15 -2.72 3.74
C GLU A 63 17.41 -2.22 3.02
N VAL A 64 17.25 -1.52 1.89
CA VAL A 64 18.37 -0.90 1.16
C VAL A 64 19.06 0.13 2.05
N TRP A 65 18.30 1.01 2.68
CA TRP A 65 18.84 2.02 3.58
C TRP A 65 19.48 1.41 4.82
N LEU A 66 18.88 0.38 5.41
CA LEU A 66 19.46 -0.33 6.55
C LEU A 66 20.80 -0.98 6.20
N ARG A 67 21.01 -1.45 4.97
CA ARG A 67 22.34 -1.92 4.53
C ARG A 67 23.35 -0.78 4.48
N ARG A 68 22.97 0.37 3.89
CA ARG A 68 23.84 1.55 3.80
C ARG A 68 24.20 2.11 5.19
N VAL A 69 23.21 2.30 6.05
CA VAL A 69 23.39 2.80 7.42
C VAL A 69 24.25 1.85 8.25
N ARG A 70 24.07 0.53 8.11
CA ARG A 70 24.95 -0.44 8.77
C ARG A 70 26.40 -0.31 8.32
N GLY A 71 26.65 -0.05 7.03
CA GLY A 71 27.99 0.21 6.52
C GLY A 71 28.63 1.51 7.04
N LEU A 72 27.83 2.47 7.51
CA LEU A 72 28.31 3.73 8.09
C LEU A 72 28.55 3.67 9.61
N LYS A 73 28.17 2.57 10.28
CA LYS A 73 28.30 2.46 11.74
C LYS A 73 29.79 2.31 12.11
N GLU A 74 30.19 2.97 13.21
CA GLU A 74 31.58 3.12 13.70
C GLU A 74 32.39 1.81 13.95
N GLY A 75 31.79 0.63 13.76
CA GLY A 75 32.48 -0.67 13.81
C GLY A 75 32.50 -1.45 12.49
N ALA A 76 31.90 -0.92 11.42
CA ALA A 76 31.83 -1.51 10.08
C ALA A 76 32.44 -0.61 8.99
N LEU A 77 32.93 0.58 9.38
CA LEU A 77 33.56 1.52 8.47
C LEU A 77 34.98 1.04 8.17
N ASP A 78 35.16 0.46 6.99
CA ASP A 78 36.44 -0.04 6.53
C ASP A 78 37.41 1.13 6.30
N THR A 79 38.54 1.10 7.01
CA THR A 79 39.56 2.16 6.93
C THR A 79 40.21 2.19 5.55
N ASP A 80 40.31 1.04 4.89
CA ASP A 80 40.88 0.94 3.54
C ASP A 80 39.95 1.60 2.51
N LEU A 81 38.63 1.42 2.66
CA LEU A 81 37.63 2.08 1.80
C LEU A 81 37.63 3.61 1.98
N LEU A 82 37.82 4.08 3.21
CA LEU A 82 37.96 5.51 3.50
C LEU A 82 39.25 6.09 2.90
N ASP A 83 40.37 5.38 2.99
CA ASP A 83 41.64 5.81 2.42
C ASP A 83 41.59 5.83 0.89
N GLU A 84 41.00 4.80 0.25
CA GLU A 84 40.73 4.79 -1.19
C GLU A 84 39.89 6.01 -1.60
N ARG A 85 38.81 6.30 -0.85
CA ARG A 85 37.97 7.47 -1.18
C ARG A 85 38.66 8.79 -0.94
N ALA A 86 39.41 8.94 0.15
CA ALA A 86 40.21 10.14 0.41
C ALA A 86 41.21 10.41 -0.71
N ARG A 87 41.92 9.37 -1.17
CA ARG A 87 42.87 9.46 -2.28
C ARG A 87 42.18 9.77 -3.61
N SER A 88 41.06 9.12 -3.91
CA SER A 88 40.27 9.40 -5.12
C SER A 88 39.79 10.85 -5.18
N MET A 89 39.39 11.43 -4.04
CA MET A 89 38.89 12.81 -3.97
C MET A 89 40.01 13.85 -4.01
N GLN A 90 41.17 13.56 -3.40
CA GLN A 90 42.29 14.51 -3.34
C GLN A 90 43.29 14.31 -4.49
N ASN A 91 43.06 13.33 -5.37
CA ASN A 91 43.98 12.94 -6.43
C ASN A 91 45.42 12.70 -5.90
N LEU A 92 45.52 12.10 -4.71
CA LEU A 92 46.78 11.83 -4.02
C LEU A 92 47.20 10.38 -4.25
N ALA A 93 48.44 10.19 -4.71
CA ALA A 93 49.11 8.90 -4.79
C ALA A 93 50.29 8.87 -3.82
N ARG A 94 50.60 7.71 -3.25
CA ARG A 94 51.78 7.57 -2.37
C ARG A 94 53.07 7.51 -3.19
N GLN A 95 54.21 7.78 -2.54
CA GLN A 95 55.52 7.73 -3.20
C GLN A 95 55.87 6.36 -3.79
N ASP A 96 55.28 5.29 -3.27
CA ASP A 96 55.46 3.90 -3.68
C ASP A 96 54.42 3.41 -4.72
N GLU A 97 53.57 4.30 -5.23
CA GLU A 97 52.46 3.95 -6.15
C GLU A 97 52.71 4.44 -7.58
N ILE A 98 52.23 3.66 -8.55
CA ILE A 98 52.32 3.99 -9.99
C ILE A 98 51.00 4.61 -10.43
N VAL A 99 51.05 5.84 -10.93
CA VAL A 99 49.88 6.52 -11.53
C VAL A 99 49.83 6.18 -13.02
N VAL A 100 48.75 5.52 -13.45
CA VAL A 100 48.49 5.23 -14.86
C VAL A 100 47.53 6.30 -15.40
N PRO A 101 47.97 7.19 -16.31
CA PRO A 101 47.07 8.15 -16.93
C PRO A 101 46.11 7.43 -17.88
N TYR A 102 44.85 7.86 -17.92
CA TYR A 102 43.88 7.36 -18.88
C TYR A 102 44.22 7.83 -20.30
N GLY A 103 43.81 7.06 -21.30
CA GLY A 103 43.91 7.46 -22.71
C GLY A 103 43.06 8.70 -23.01
N GLU A 104 43.36 9.37 -24.12
CA GLU A 104 42.74 10.65 -24.52
C GLU A 104 41.19 10.64 -24.58
N HIS A 105 40.58 9.44 -24.62
CA HIS A 105 39.13 9.23 -24.68
C HIS A 105 38.57 8.38 -23.52
N ASP A 106 39.41 7.98 -22.55
CA ASP A 106 38.98 7.25 -21.35
C ASP A 106 38.95 8.21 -20.16
N HIS A 107 37.83 8.27 -19.47
CA HIS A 107 37.69 9.00 -18.22
C HIS A 107 37.02 8.09 -17.18
N LEU A 108 37.40 8.25 -15.92
CA LEU A 108 36.74 7.58 -14.83
C LEU A 108 35.44 8.34 -14.53
N TYR A 109 34.32 7.82 -15.07
CA TYR A 109 32.92 8.31 -15.02
C TYR A 109 32.55 9.43 -15.98
#